data_AF-A0A7S2BX65-F1
#
_entry.id   AF-A0A7S2BX65-F1
#
_cell.length_a   1.000
_cell.length_b   1.000
_cell.length_c   1.000
_cell.angle_alpha   90.00
_cell.angle_beta   90.00
_cell.angle_gamma   90.00
#
_symmetry.space_group_name_H-M   'P 1'
#
loop_
_entity.id
_entity.type
_entity.pdbx_description
1 polymer ?
#
loop_
_entity_poly.entity_id
_entity_poly.type
_entity_poly.pdbx_seq_one_letter_code
_entity_poly.pdbx_strand_id
1 'polypeptide(L)'
;STMLNYEDMVEEHEYTEDHADEERLFQEMEKVLVDLSNSPAGSPRRLELLAKLETHTSEAANHFYVHLEKEENSALPLIQKVFTNEEMQQLVGDIMGRRPAELMTSIVTMMLRNLDHEESSVMLCNMQQAVAGTYFEKWLGQG
;
A
#
# COMPACT_ATOMS: atom_id res chain seq x y z
N SER A 1 19.97 -28.24 5.37
CA SER A 1 18.60 -27.98 4.88
C SER A 1 17.62 -27.95 6.05
N THR A 2 17.89 -27.13 7.09
CA THR A 2 16.99 -26.97 8.25
C THR A 2 17.10 -25.58 8.91
N MET A 3 18.02 -24.73 8.43
CA MET A 3 18.16 -23.32 8.87
C MET A 3 17.40 -22.34 7.97
N LEU A 4 17.10 -22.70 6.71
CA LEU A 4 16.27 -21.92 5.76
C LEU A 4 14.77 -22.02 6.08
N ASN A 5 14.39 -21.92 7.36
CA ASN A 5 12.98 -22.06 7.74
C ASN A 5 12.63 -21.36 9.06
N TYR A 6 13.62 -21.00 9.90
CA TYR A 6 13.35 -20.28 11.14
C TYR A 6 13.51 -18.78 10.97
N GLU A 7 14.54 -18.33 10.25
CA GLU A 7 14.73 -16.90 9.95
C GLU A 7 13.61 -16.40 9.03
N ASP A 8 13.31 -17.13 7.95
CA ASP A 8 12.22 -16.79 7.03
C ASP A 8 10.84 -16.73 7.73
N MET A 9 10.57 -17.63 8.70
CA MET A 9 9.33 -17.61 9.50
C MET A 9 9.28 -16.49 10.53
N VAL A 10 10.44 -16.10 11.10
CA VAL A 10 10.53 -14.97 12.03
C VAL A 10 10.33 -13.66 11.27
N GLU A 11 10.90 -13.54 10.07
CA GLU A 11 10.70 -12.38 9.20
C GLU A 11 9.25 -12.26 8.74
N GLU A 12 8.60 -13.34 8.28
CA GLU A 12 7.17 -13.34 7.90
C GLU A 12 6.25 -12.91 9.05
N HIS A 13 6.54 -13.38 10.28
CA HIS A 13 5.78 -12.99 11.47
C HIS A 13 5.94 -11.51 11.78
N GLU A 14 7.17 -10.98 11.63
CA GLU A 14 7.47 -9.56 11.87
C GLU A 14 6.69 -8.66 10.89
N TYR A 15 6.67 -8.98 9.59
CA TYR A 15 5.85 -8.23 8.62
C TYR A 15 4.35 -8.29 8.95
N THR A 16 3.86 -9.44 9.45
CA THR A 16 2.45 -9.59 9.84
C THR A 16 2.12 -8.73 11.08
N GLU A 17 3.04 -8.64 12.03
CA GLU A 17 2.90 -7.76 13.20
C GLU A 17 2.94 -6.28 12.80
N ASP A 18 3.89 -5.89 11.94
CA ASP A 18 4.01 -4.53 11.41
C ASP A 18 2.70 -4.10 10.71
N HIS A 19 2.11 -4.95 9.87
CA HIS A 19 0.81 -4.65 9.24
C HIS A 19 -0.36 -4.59 10.24
N ALA A 20 -0.33 -5.40 11.31
CA ALA A 20 -1.36 -5.33 12.35
C ALA A 20 -1.27 -4.04 13.17
N ASP A 21 -0.07 -3.48 13.32
CA ASP A 21 0.16 -2.19 13.96
C ASP A 21 -0.30 -1.03 13.06
N GLU A 22 -0.02 -1.10 11.75
CA GLU A 22 -0.51 -0.14 10.75
C GLU A 22 -2.04 -0.07 10.70
N GLU A 23 -2.71 -1.23 10.71
CA GLU A 23 -4.17 -1.29 10.76
C GLU A 23 -4.73 -0.63 12.02
N ARG A 24 -4.08 -0.82 13.18
CA ARG A 24 -4.48 -0.14 14.42
C ARG A 24 -4.31 1.37 14.31
N LEU A 25 -3.19 1.84 13.75
CA LEU A 25 -2.95 3.27 13.53
C LEU A 25 -4.02 3.89 12.62
N PHE A 26 -4.40 3.20 11.54
CA PHE A 26 -5.50 3.66 10.68
C PHE A 26 -6.84 3.73 11.42
N GLN A 27 -7.19 2.73 12.22
CA GLN A 27 -8.43 2.72 13.01
C GLN A 27 -8.47 3.85 14.05
N GLU A 28 -7.33 4.14 14.70
CA GLU A 28 -7.22 5.25 15.64
C GLU A 28 -7.39 6.61 14.95
N MET A 29 -6.77 6.80 13.79
CA MET A 29 -6.95 8.00 12.96
C MET A 29 -8.39 8.16 12.48
N GLU A 30 -9.03 7.08 12.00
CA GLU A 30 -10.42 7.10 11.57
C GLU A 30 -11.33 7.56 12.71
N LYS A 31 -11.14 7.01 13.92
CA LYS A 31 -11.90 7.41 15.10
C LYS A 31 -11.75 8.90 15.42
N VAL A 32 -10.52 9.42 15.36
CA VAL A 32 -10.26 10.85 15.59
C VAL A 32 -10.91 11.72 14.51
N LEU A 33 -10.88 11.29 13.25
CA LEU A 33 -11.53 11.99 12.13
C LEU A 33 -13.06 12.00 12.29
N VAL A 34 -13.66 10.88 12.68
CA VAL A 34 -15.09 10.78 12.97
C VAL A 34 -15.47 11.71 14.12
N ASP A 35 -14.73 11.69 15.23
CA ASP A 35 -14.95 12.60 16.37
C ASP A 35 -14.82 14.07 15.95
N LEU A 36 -13.84 14.39 15.10
CA LEU A 36 -13.64 15.75 14.59
C LEU A 36 -14.77 16.20 13.67
N SER A 37 -15.29 15.30 12.84
CA SER A 37 -16.42 15.57 11.93
C SER A 37 -17.71 15.87 12.70
N ASN A 38 -17.90 15.19 13.84
CA ASN A 38 -19.08 15.34 14.70
C ASN A 38 -18.97 16.50 15.70
N SER A 39 -17.79 17.11 15.86
CA SER A 39 -17.54 18.15 16.84
C SER A 39 -17.92 19.55 16.32
N PRO A 40 -18.77 20.32 17.05
CA PRO A 40 -19.21 21.65 16.62
C PRO A 40 -18.07 22.61 16.32
N ALA A 41 -18.24 23.42 15.27
CA ALA A 41 -17.29 24.47 14.91
C ALA A 41 -17.03 25.42 16.09
N GLY A 42 -15.75 25.71 16.37
CA GLY A 42 -15.34 26.56 17.51
C GLY A 42 -15.25 25.85 18.86
N SER A 43 -15.57 24.56 18.96
CA SER A 43 -15.38 23.81 20.20
C SER A 43 -13.88 23.67 20.54
N PRO A 44 -13.44 23.93 21.79
CA PRO A 44 -12.05 23.72 22.21
C PRO A 44 -11.61 22.27 22.03
N ARG A 45 -12.56 21.32 22.06
CA ARG A 45 -12.32 19.89 21.78
C ARG A 45 -11.74 19.65 20.38
N ARG A 46 -12.04 20.51 19.39
CA ARG A 46 -11.49 20.36 18.04
C ARG A 46 -9.98 20.55 18.01
N LEU A 47 -9.43 21.47 18.81
CA LEU A 47 -7.98 21.68 18.88
C LEU A 47 -7.29 20.44 19.47
N GLU A 48 -7.88 19.83 20.50
CA GLU A 48 -7.36 18.56 21.06
C GLU A 48 -7.40 17.43 20.03
N LEU A 49 -8.49 17.30 19.27
CA LEU A 49 -8.63 16.26 18.24
C LEU A 49 -7.67 16.49 17.06
N LEU A 50 -7.42 17.73 16.67
CA LEU A 50 -6.44 18.07 15.64
C LEU A 50 -5.02 17.71 16.09
N ALA A 51 -4.64 18.05 17.33
CA ALA A 51 -3.33 17.67 17.88
C ALA A 51 -3.15 16.14 17.97
N LYS A 52 -4.22 15.41 18.33
CA LYS A 52 -4.20 13.94 18.29
C LYS A 52 -4.04 13.39 16.88
N LEU A 53 -4.75 13.96 15.92
CA LEU A 53 -4.63 13.55 14.52
C LEU A 53 -3.21 13.81 13.99
N GLU A 54 -2.62 14.95 14.30
CA GLU A 54 -1.22 15.27 13.97
C GLU A 54 -0.26 14.24 14.58
N THR A 55 -0.46 13.88 15.84
CA THR A 55 0.34 12.87 16.53
C THR A 55 0.25 11.52 15.81
N HIS A 56 -0.96 11.00 15.61
CA HIS A 56 -1.16 9.70 14.96
C HIS A 56 -0.70 9.68 13.50
N THR A 57 -0.89 10.77 12.76
CA THR A 57 -0.39 10.87 11.37
C THR A 57 1.14 10.83 11.35
N SER A 58 1.79 11.46 12.33
CA SER A 58 3.25 11.46 12.44
C SER A 58 3.80 10.09 12.85
N GLU A 59 3.12 9.41 13.79
CA GLU A 59 3.43 8.04 14.20
C GLU A 59 3.29 7.06 13.04
N ALA A 60 2.17 7.14 12.30
CA ALA A 60 1.91 6.32 11.13
C ALA A 60 2.94 6.58 10.02
N ALA A 61 3.24 7.84 9.70
CA ALA A 61 4.25 8.17 8.71
C ALA A 61 5.61 7.57 9.08
N ASN A 62 6.05 7.72 10.33
CA ASN A 62 7.32 7.15 10.77
C ASN A 62 7.34 5.62 10.70
N HIS A 63 6.24 4.96 11.08
CA HIS A 63 6.12 3.50 10.96
C HIS A 63 6.22 3.06 9.50
N PHE A 64 5.46 3.69 8.59
CA PHE A 64 5.52 3.38 7.17
C PHE A 64 6.91 3.58 6.59
N TYR A 65 7.62 4.66 6.95
CA TYR A 65 8.99 4.86 6.47
C TYR A 65 9.92 3.71 6.85
N VAL A 66 9.88 3.28 8.11
CA VAL A 66 10.74 2.19 8.60
C VAL A 66 10.33 0.86 7.96
N HIS A 67 9.03 0.57 7.91
CA HIS A 67 8.53 -0.69 7.40
C HIS A 67 8.73 -0.82 5.89
N LEU A 68 8.44 0.23 5.11
CA LEU A 68 8.69 0.25 3.67
C LEU A 68 10.18 0.14 3.36
N GLU A 69 11.06 0.82 4.10
CA GLU A 69 12.51 0.69 3.91
C GLU A 69 12.97 -0.77 4.11
N LYS A 70 12.39 -1.47 5.09
CA LYS A 70 12.65 -2.90 5.32
C LYS A 70 12.13 -3.76 4.17
N GLU A 71 10.89 -3.54 3.72
CA GLU A 71 10.32 -4.27 2.58
C GLU A 71 11.17 -4.08 1.30
N GLU A 72 11.58 -2.85 1.00
CA GLU A 72 12.38 -2.51 -0.18
C GLU A 72 13.78 -3.15 -0.17
N ASN A 73 14.41 -3.24 1.00
CA ASN A 73 15.77 -3.75 1.13
C ASN A 73 15.86 -5.26 1.39
N SER A 74 14.80 -5.88 1.89
CA SER A 74 14.80 -7.29 2.30
C SER A 74 13.77 -8.12 1.54
N ALA A 75 12.49 -7.79 1.59
CA ALA A 75 11.43 -8.59 0.99
C ALA A 75 11.43 -8.49 -0.56
N LEU A 76 11.50 -7.28 -1.11
CA LEU A 76 11.43 -7.05 -2.55
C LEU A 76 12.56 -7.73 -3.33
N PRO A 77 13.84 -7.73 -2.89
CA PRO A 77 14.90 -8.47 -3.55
C PRO A 77 14.69 -9.98 -3.55
N LEU A 78 14.07 -10.54 -2.50
CA LEU A 78 13.73 -11.96 -2.45
C LEU A 78 12.65 -12.30 -3.49
N ILE A 79 11.61 -11.47 -3.60
CA ILE A 79 10.56 -11.62 -4.62
C ILE A 79 11.19 -11.60 -6.02
N GLN A 80 12.06 -10.61 -6.31
CA GLN A 80 12.74 -10.50 -7.60
C GLN A 80 13.65 -11.70 -7.93
N LYS A 81 14.19 -12.37 -6.91
CA LYS A 81 15.05 -13.54 -7.07
C LYS A 81 14.25 -14.84 -7.29
N VAL A 82 13.09 -14.95 -6.66
CA VAL A 82 12.30 -16.19 -6.62
C VAL A 82 11.35 -16.28 -7.81
N PHE A 83 10.69 -15.19 -8.17
CA PHE A 83 9.66 -15.19 -9.21
C PHE A 83 10.24 -14.93 -10.59
N THR A 84 9.77 -15.67 -11.61
CA THR A 84 10.01 -15.28 -12.99
C THR A 84 9.17 -14.05 -13.35
N ASN A 85 9.51 -13.40 -14.48
CA ASN A 85 8.71 -12.29 -14.98
C ASN A 85 7.25 -12.69 -15.24
N GLU A 86 7.02 -13.89 -15.77
CA GLU A 86 5.68 -14.42 -16.02
C GLU A 86 4.91 -14.67 -14.71
N GLU A 87 5.56 -15.21 -13.68
CA GLU A 87 4.93 -15.44 -12.37
C GLU A 87 4.61 -14.11 -11.68
N MET A 88 5.49 -13.12 -11.78
CA MET A 88 5.24 -11.75 -11.28
C MET A 88 4.07 -11.09 -12.00
N GLN A 89 4.00 -11.21 -13.33
CA GLN A 89 2.87 -10.67 -14.11
C GLN A 89 1.56 -11.32 -13.71
N GLN A 90 1.54 -12.65 -13.53
CA GLN A 90 0.35 -13.37 -13.07
C GLN A 90 -0.06 -12.92 -11.66
N LEU A 91 0.89 -12.78 -10.73
CA LEU A 91 0.63 -12.32 -9.38
C LEU A 91 0.02 -10.91 -9.36
N VAL A 92 0.60 -9.97 -10.10
CA VAL A 92 0.08 -8.60 -10.22
C VAL A 92 -1.31 -8.61 -10.86
N GLY A 93 -1.52 -9.39 -11.93
CA GLY A 93 -2.82 -9.55 -12.57
C GLY A 93 -3.89 -10.09 -11.62
N ASP A 94 -3.54 -11.08 -10.78
CA ASP A 94 -4.41 -11.63 -9.75
C ASP A 94 -4.78 -10.60 -8.67
N ILE A 95 -3.80 -9.81 -8.21
CA ILE A 95 -4.02 -8.75 -7.22
C ILE A 95 -4.99 -7.71 -7.80
N MET A 96 -4.73 -7.23 -9.01
CA MET A 96 -5.55 -6.22 -9.67
C MET A 96 -6.96 -6.74 -9.97
N GLY A 97 -7.08 -7.97 -10.48
CA GLY A 97 -8.35 -8.60 -10.86
C GLY A 97 -9.28 -8.90 -9.68
N ARG A 98 -8.77 -8.97 -8.45
CA ARG A 98 -9.58 -9.17 -7.22
C ARG A 98 -10.06 -7.86 -6.59
N ARG A 99 -9.68 -6.70 -7.14
CA ARG A 99 -10.05 -5.39 -6.59
C ARG A 99 -11.10 -4.70 -7.47
N PRO A 100 -11.99 -3.89 -6.88
CA PRO A 100 -12.94 -3.07 -7.64
C PRO A 100 -12.21 -2.12 -8.59
N ALA A 101 -12.79 -1.89 -9.76
CA ALA A 101 -12.22 -1.01 -10.77
C ALA A 101 -12.05 0.42 -10.23
N GLU A 102 -13.00 0.92 -9.45
CA GLU A 102 -12.93 2.27 -8.88
C GLU A 102 -11.71 2.44 -7.97
N LEU A 103 -11.42 1.44 -7.13
CA LEU A 103 -10.24 1.42 -6.27
C LEU A 103 -8.95 1.42 -7.11
N MET A 104 -8.90 0.58 -8.15
CA MET A 104 -7.75 0.54 -9.04
C MET A 104 -7.55 1.86 -9.80
N THR A 105 -8.62 2.55 -10.22
CA THR A 105 -8.50 3.90 -10.80
C THR A 105 -7.87 4.86 -9.80
N SER A 106 -8.30 4.85 -8.54
CA SER A 106 -7.75 5.73 -7.51
C SER A 106 -6.26 5.46 -7.31
N ILE A 107 -5.85 4.19 -7.23
CA ILE A 107 -4.43 3.81 -7.09
C ILE A 107 -3.63 4.28 -8.31
N VAL A 108 -4.03 3.94 -9.53
CA VAL A 108 -3.32 4.33 -10.76
C VAL A 108 -3.24 5.86 -10.87
N THR A 109 -4.33 6.57 -10.62
CA THR A 109 -4.36 8.04 -10.65
C THR A 109 -3.43 8.66 -9.61
N MET A 110 -3.35 8.08 -8.42
CA MET A 110 -2.44 8.53 -7.38
C MET A 110 -0.98 8.33 -7.83
N MET A 111 -0.64 7.18 -8.39
CA MET A 111 0.71 6.90 -8.87
C MET A 111 1.12 7.88 -9.98
N LEU A 112 0.26 8.10 -10.98
CA LEU A 112 0.52 9.04 -12.08
C LEU A 112 0.70 10.51 -11.64
N ARG A 113 0.22 10.87 -10.45
CA ARG A 113 0.43 12.22 -9.88
C ARG A 113 1.74 12.37 -9.13
N ASN A 114 2.30 11.27 -8.62
CA ASN A 114 3.46 11.28 -7.73
C ASN A 114 4.74 10.78 -8.41
N LEU A 115 4.62 9.98 -9.47
CA LEU A 115 5.74 9.52 -10.28
C LEU A 115 6.06 10.52 -11.40
N ASP A 116 7.30 10.52 -11.87
CA ASP A 116 7.65 11.26 -13.06
C ASP A 116 7.10 10.60 -14.35
N HIS A 117 7.30 11.25 -15.50
CA HIS A 117 6.75 10.76 -16.77
C HIS A 117 7.36 9.40 -17.19
N GLU A 118 8.64 9.17 -16.96
CA GLU A 118 9.33 7.94 -17.33
C GLU A 118 8.85 6.79 -16.43
N GLU A 119 8.88 7.01 -15.12
CA GLU A 119 8.41 6.05 -14.11
C GLU A 119 6.94 5.67 -14.32
N SER A 120 6.09 6.67 -14.56
CA SER A 120 4.67 6.49 -14.87
C SER A 120 4.46 5.64 -16.13
N SER A 121 5.25 5.89 -17.17
CA SER A 121 5.15 5.14 -18.44
C SER A 121 5.55 3.68 -18.26
N VAL A 122 6.63 3.42 -17.51
CA VAL A 122 7.09 2.06 -17.19
C VAL A 122 6.05 1.32 -16.35
N MET A 123 5.51 1.98 -15.31
CA MET A 123 4.47 1.41 -14.45
C MET A 123 3.24 0.99 -15.27
N LEU A 124 2.71 1.89 -16.11
CA LEU A 124 1.54 1.61 -16.94
C LEU A 124 1.80 0.44 -17.91
N CYS A 125 2.98 0.40 -18.54
CA CYS A 125 3.36 -0.69 -19.43
C CYS A 125 3.37 -2.05 -18.71
N ASN A 126 3.95 -2.11 -17.49
CA ASN A 126 3.99 -3.32 -16.70
C ASN A 126 2.59 -3.77 -16.24
N MET A 127 1.73 -2.83 -15.83
CA MET A 127 0.34 -3.12 -15.48
C MET A 127 -0.46 -3.65 -16.67
N GLN A 128 -0.30 -3.03 -17.85
CA GLN A 128 -0.95 -3.49 -19.09
C GLN A 128 -0.53 -4.92 -19.45
N GLN A 129 0.75 -5.26 -19.29
CA GLN A 129 1.24 -6.62 -19.51
C GLN A 129 0.65 -7.60 -18.48
N ALA A 130 0.61 -7.23 -17.20
CA ALA A 130 0.08 -8.08 -16.13
C ALA A 130 -1.41 -8.41 -16.27
N VAL A 131 -2.18 -7.54 -16.94
CA VAL A 131 -3.62 -7.73 -17.17
C VAL A 131 -3.97 -8.09 -18.61
N ALA A 132 -2.97 -8.37 -19.45
CA ALA A 132 -3.17 -8.69 -20.86
C ALA A 132 -4.10 -9.90 -21.03
N GLY A 133 -5.06 -9.81 -21.95
CA GLY A 133 -6.06 -10.84 -22.20
C GLY A 133 -7.23 -10.85 -21.21
N THR A 134 -7.29 -9.91 -20.26
CA THR A 134 -8.42 -9.73 -19.34
C THR A 134 -9.32 -8.56 -19.77
N TYR A 135 -10.51 -8.44 -19.17
CA TYR A 135 -11.35 -7.25 -19.36
C TYR A 135 -10.71 -5.96 -18.82
N PHE A 136 -9.73 -6.09 -17.91
CA PHE A 136 -9.02 -4.96 -17.31
C PHE A 136 -8.07 -4.28 -18.31
N GLU A 137 -7.53 -5.02 -19.29
CA GLU A 137 -6.75 -4.44 -20.40
C GLU A 137 -7.58 -3.40 -21.18
N LYS A 138 -8.82 -3.76 -21.53
CA LYS A 138 -9.75 -2.85 -22.23
C LYS A 138 -10.12 -1.64 -21.39
N TRP A 139 -10.13 -1.79 -20.07
CA TRP A 139 -10.43 -0.71 -19.13
C TRP A 139 -9.24 0.24 -18.96
N LEU A 140 -8.00 -0.27 -18.84
CA LEU A 140 -6.79 0.55 -18.78
C LEU A 140 -6.56 1.36 -20.06
N GLY A 141 -6.87 0.79 -21.23
CA GLY A 141 -6.71 1.48 -22.52
C GLY A 141 -7.75 2.57 -22.82
N GLN A 142 -8.74 2.76 -21.95
CA GLN A 142 -9.75 3.84 -22.07
C GLN A 142 -9.42 5.07 -21.20
N GLY A 143 -8.41 4.98 -20.34
CA GLY A 143 -7.95 6.05 -19.43
C GLY A 143 -6.95 7.00 -20.06
#